data_AF-A0A915NXZ3-F1
#
_entry.id   AF-A0A915NXZ3-F1
#
_cell.length_a   1.000
_cell.length_b   1.000
_cell.length_c   1.000
_cell.angle_alpha   90.00
_cell.angle_beta   90.00
_cell.angle_gamma   90.00
#
_symmetry.space_group_name_H-M   'P 1'
#
loop_
_entity.id
_entity.type
_entity.pdbx_description
1 polymer ?
#
loop_
_entity_poly.entity_id
_entity_poly.type
_entity_poly.pdbx_seq_one_letter_code
_entity_poly.pdbx_strand_id
1 'polypeptide(L)'
;MMSKLLPTEELIIFIVSTSGNGDVPTNMRKTKKLYRRLIQLGAKPLSDLALADDQDAFGIDGVFEKWFFELLENNKEYFVSQPSTSTNPKFYFDILLDNEYSNNNNNYYPLTIIKNERVTNEQHFQETRLISLFVGGDVKENFRYNPGDVLMVLPENLITSIEMAKNVLTKCKNLWDLPMS
;
A
#
# COMPACT_ATOMS: atom_id res chain seq x y z
N MET A 1 10.72 34.84 -12.07
CA MET A 1 9.98 33.85 -12.88
C MET A 1 9.76 32.55 -12.07
N MET A 2 9.00 32.62 -10.96
CA MET A 2 8.55 31.46 -10.15
C MET A 2 7.14 31.66 -9.56
N SER A 3 6.41 32.71 -9.94
CA SER A 3 5.12 33.09 -9.35
C SER A 3 3.91 32.40 -9.98
N LYS A 4 4.10 31.45 -10.91
CA LYS A 4 3.01 30.80 -11.66
C LYS A 4 2.64 29.38 -11.19
N LEU A 5 3.20 28.89 -10.08
CA LEU A 5 3.03 27.50 -9.63
C LEU A 5 2.60 27.36 -8.17
N LEU A 6 2.35 28.45 -7.45
CA LEU A 6 1.83 28.33 -6.08
C LEU A 6 0.30 28.23 -6.15
N PRO A 7 -0.30 27.18 -5.58
CA PRO A 7 -1.75 27.07 -5.49
C PRO A 7 -2.31 28.32 -4.81
N THR A 8 -3.43 28.83 -5.30
CA THR A 8 -4.21 29.93 -4.66
C THR A 8 -4.95 29.47 -3.40
N GLU A 9 -4.61 28.29 -2.87
CA GLU A 9 -5.28 27.67 -1.74
C GLU A 9 -4.84 28.32 -0.43
N GLU A 10 -5.80 28.58 0.45
CA GLU A 10 -5.57 29.16 1.78
C GLU A 10 -4.89 28.15 2.72
N LEU A 11 -5.06 26.85 2.46
CA LEU A 11 -4.46 25.77 3.23
C LEU A 11 -3.92 24.68 2.31
N ILE A 12 -2.69 24.21 2.59
CA ILE A 12 -2.09 23.07 1.89
C ILE A 12 -1.60 22.07 2.94
N ILE A 13 -2.13 20.85 2.90
CA ILE A 13 -1.74 19.74 3.77
C ILE A 13 -0.86 18.78 2.96
N PHE A 14 0.34 18.50 3.46
CA PHE A 14 1.26 17.52 2.86
C PHE A 14 1.42 16.33 3.80
N ILE A 15 0.97 15.16 3.36
CA ILE A 15 1.22 13.89 4.03
C ILE A 15 2.25 13.14 3.21
N VAL A 16 3.36 12.73 3.83
CA VAL A 16 4.42 11.98 3.15
C VAL A 16 4.74 10.74 3.96
N SER A 17 4.31 9.60 3.43
CA SER A 17 4.78 8.28 3.84
C SER A 17 5.99 7.90 3.00
N THR A 18 6.99 7.27 3.63
CA THR A 18 8.17 6.75 2.94
C THR A 18 8.44 5.33 3.39
N SER A 19 8.45 4.38 2.46
CA SER A 19 8.95 3.02 2.71
C SER A 19 10.44 2.96 2.39
N GLY A 20 11.21 2.28 3.25
CA GLY A 20 12.67 2.19 3.16
C GLY A 20 13.23 0.97 3.90
N ASN A 21 14.44 0.56 3.54
CA ASN A 21 15.13 -0.60 4.12
C ASN A 21 16.24 -0.17 5.10
N GLY A 22 15.95 0.82 5.96
CA GLY A 22 16.88 1.38 6.96
C GLY A 22 17.66 2.64 6.53
N ASP A 23 17.75 2.93 5.23
CA ASP A 23 18.32 4.19 4.73
C ASP A 23 17.23 5.24 4.44
N VAL A 24 17.48 6.50 4.79
CA VAL A 24 16.57 7.63 4.51
C VAL A 24 16.29 7.70 3.00
N PRO A 25 15.07 7.36 2.53
CA PRO A 25 14.83 7.23 1.11
C PRO A 25 14.71 8.61 0.42
N THR A 26 14.91 8.62 -0.90
CA THR A 26 15.04 9.87 -1.68
C THR A 26 13.77 10.73 -1.65
N ASN A 27 12.60 10.11 -1.54
CA ASN A 27 11.31 10.78 -1.30
C ASN A 27 11.34 11.59 0.00
N MET A 28 11.84 11.03 1.12
CA MET A 28 11.94 11.71 2.41
C MET A 28 12.82 12.96 2.30
N ARG A 29 13.95 12.85 1.59
CA ARG A 29 14.86 13.99 1.35
C ARG A 29 14.18 15.08 0.52
N LYS A 30 13.44 14.71 -0.52
CA LYS A 30 12.68 15.66 -1.37
C LYS A 30 11.59 16.38 -0.55
N THR A 31 10.86 15.64 0.28
CA THR A 31 9.83 16.21 1.16
C THR A 31 10.39 17.15 2.21
N LYS A 32 11.47 16.76 2.90
CA LYS A 32 12.16 17.65 3.87
C LYS A 32 12.60 18.95 3.20
N LYS A 33 13.09 18.88 1.96
CA LYS A 33 13.45 20.07 1.16
C LYS A 33 12.23 20.93 0.83
N LEU A 34 11.12 20.32 0.41
CA LEU A 34 9.87 21.03 0.12
C LEU A 34 9.31 21.73 1.37
N TYR A 35 9.20 21.02 2.49
CA TYR A 35 8.73 21.57 3.76
C TYR A 35 9.55 22.79 4.19
N ARG A 36 10.89 22.68 4.19
CA ARG A 36 11.78 23.81 4.48
C ARG A 36 11.60 24.96 3.51
N ARG A 37 11.38 24.67 2.22
CA ARG A 37 11.18 25.70 1.20
C ARG A 37 9.86 26.45 1.40
N LEU A 38 8.79 25.77 1.79
CA LEU A 38 7.49 26.39 2.08
C LEU A 38 7.60 27.35 3.27
N ILE A 39 8.28 26.93 4.35
CA ILE A 39 8.55 27.81 5.51
C ILE A 39 9.37 29.04 5.08
N GLN A 40 10.41 28.86 4.26
CA GLN A 40 11.21 29.97 3.73
C GLN A 40 10.41 30.96 2.88
N LEU A 41 9.33 30.49 2.23
CA LEU A 41 8.43 31.32 1.42
C LEU A 41 7.34 32.00 2.28
N GLY A 42 7.33 31.78 3.60
CA GLY A 42 6.40 32.40 4.54
C GLY A 42 5.19 31.53 4.92
N ALA A 43 5.15 30.27 4.49
CA ALA A 43 4.10 29.35 4.92
C ALA A 43 4.22 29.04 6.43
N LYS A 44 3.09 28.96 7.11
CA LYS A 44 3.00 28.55 8.52
C LYS A 44 2.47 27.12 8.58
N PRO A 45 3.25 26.14 9.09
CA PRO A 45 2.76 24.78 9.21
C PRO A 45 1.67 24.70 10.29
N LEU A 46 0.60 23.95 10.02
CA LEU A 46 -0.45 23.64 11.01
C LEU A 46 -0.01 22.55 12.01
N SER A 47 0.93 21.70 11.60
CA SER A 47 1.54 20.67 12.43
C SER A 47 2.97 20.42 11.95
N ASP A 48 3.80 19.88 12.83
CA ASP A 48 5.18 19.53 12.50
C ASP A 48 5.25 18.42 11.46
N LEU A 49 6.40 18.35 10.78
CA LEU A 49 6.65 17.31 9.79
C LEU A 49 6.75 15.94 10.45
N ALA A 50 5.74 15.09 10.26
CA ALA A 50 5.81 13.68 10.60
C ALA A 50 6.62 12.89 9.57
N LEU A 51 7.46 11.98 10.08
CA LEU A 51 8.30 11.09 9.28
C LEU A 51 8.01 9.67 9.72
N ALA A 52 7.20 8.98 8.92
CA ALA A 52 6.87 7.58 9.15
C ALA A 52 7.97 6.68 8.57
N ASP A 53 8.46 5.74 9.37
CA ASP A 53 9.41 4.70 8.97
C ASP A 53 8.69 3.35 8.94
N ASP A 54 8.69 2.70 7.79
CA ASP A 54 8.04 1.41 7.56
C ASP A 54 8.77 0.26 8.30
N GLN A 55 9.99 0.50 8.80
CA GLN A 55 10.75 -0.44 9.63
C GLN A 55 10.45 -0.33 11.14
N ASP A 56 9.61 0.62 11.57
CA ASP A 56 9.20 0.74 12.98
C ASP A 56 8.32 -0.44 13.42
N ALA A 57 8.31 -0.76 14.71
CA ALA A 57 7.49 -1.85 15.26
C ALA A 57 5.97 -1.64 15.03
N PHE A 58 5.54 -0.40 14.90
CA PHE A 58 4.16 -0.02 14.57
C PHE A 58 4.00 0.44 13.11
N GLY A 59 5.03 0.25 12.29
CA GLY A 59 5.10 0.66 10.90
C GLY A 59 4.78 2.14 10.69
N ILE A 60 4.27 2.46 9.51
CA ILE A 60 3.88 3.83 9.17
C ILE A 60 2.67 4.33 9.96
N ASP A 61 1.81 3.41 10.41
CA ASP A 61 0.53 3.74 11.03
C ASP A 61 0.72 4.38 12.40
N GLY A 62 1.69 3.92 13.20
CA GLY A 62 1.95 4.50 14.52
C GLY A 62 2.32 5.99 14.48
N VAL A 63 3.14 6.40 13.51
CA VAL A 63 3.49 7.81 13.31
C VAL A 63 2.32 8.58 12.68
N PHE A 64 1.63 7.98 11.73
CA PHE A 64 0.51 8.60 11.04
C PHE A 64 -0.66 8.91 11.97
N GLU A 65 -1.11 7.93 12.77
CA GLU A 65 -2.24 8.09 13.69
C GLU A 65 -1.99 9.22 14.67
N LYS A 66 -0.82 9.20 15.34
CA LYS A 66 -0.43 10.24 16.28
C LYS A 66 -0.46 11.63 15.63
N TRP A 67 0.22 11.77 14.49
CA TRP A 67 0.29 13.04 13.78
C TRP A 67 -1.09 13.52 13.30
N PHE A 68 -1.94 12.60 12.83
CA PHE A 68 -3.28 12.90 12.35
C PHE A 68 -4.18 13.41 13.47
N PHE A 69 -4.19 12.75 14.62
CA PHE A 69 -4.95 13.21 15.78
C PHE A 69 -4.45 14.55 16.32
N GLU A 70 -3.12 14.74 16.42
CA GLU A 70 -2.53 16.03 16.81
C GLU A 70 -2.88 17.15 15.83
N LEU A 71 -2.87 16.87 14.52
CA LEU A 71 -3.28 17.84 13.49
C LEU A 71 -4.74 18.24 13.69
N LEU A 72 -5.65 17.28 13.86
CA LEU A 72 -7.06 17.55 14.06
C LEU A 72 -7.33 18.30 15.36
N GLU A 73 -6.72 17.88 16.46
CA GLU A 73 -6.97 18.45 17.79
C GLU A 73 -6.47 19.89 17.93
N ASN A 74 -5.31 20.19 17.35
CA ASN A 74 -4.68 21.50 17.44
C ASN A 74 -5.23 22.52 16.43
N ASN A 75 -6.03 22.07 15.45
CA ASN A 75 -6.50 22.90 14.34
C ASN A 75 -8.02 22.74 14.12
N LYS A 76 -8.79 22.52 15.20
CA LYS A 76 -10.24 22.29 15.15
C LYS A 76 -11.00 23.44 14.48
N GLU A 77 -10.48 24.66 14.55
CA GLU A 77 -11.04 25.83 13.88
C GLU A 77 -11.02 25.72 12.34
N TYR A 78 -10.11 24.92 11.78
CA TYR A 78 -10.03 24.64 10.35
C TYR A 78 -10.82 23.38 9.96
N PHE A 79 -11.03 22.45 10.90
CA PHE A 79 -11.68 21.15 10.69
C PHE A 79 -13.04 21.03 11.41
N VAL A 80 -13.89 22.04 11.24
CA VAL A 80 -15.16 22.20 11.98
C VAL A 80 -16.24 21.17 11.60
N SER A 81 -16.18 20.63 10.38
CA SER A 81 -17.13 19.61 9.93
C SER A 81 -16.73 18.25 10.49
N GLN A 82 -17.58 17.65 11.34
CA GLN A 82 -17.50 16.22 11.60
C GLN A 82 -17.56 15.47 10.27
N PRO A 83 -16.80 14.36 10.12
CA PRO A 83 -16.92 13.54 8.92
C PRO A 83 -18.39 13.18 8.76
N SER A 84 -19.01 13.63 7.68
CA SER A 84 -20.34 13.18 7.32
C SER A 84 -20.25 11.67 7.21
N THR A 85 -20.92 10.95 8.11
CA THR A 85 -21.13 9.51 8.02
C THR A 85 -22.06 9.26 6.85
N SER A 86 -21.57 9.52 5.62
CA SER A 86 -22.29 9.17 4.41
C SER A 86 -22.41 7.65 4.42
N THR A 87 -23.62 7.18 4.68
CA THR A 87 -23.99 5.77 4.66
C THR A 87 -24.04 5.22 3.24
N ASN A 88 -23.80 6.07 2.22
CA ASN A 88 -23.76 5.63 0.85
C ASN A 88 -22.47 4.82 0.61
N PRO A 89 -22.58 3.53 0.24
CA PRO A 89 -21.41 2.74 -0.06
C PRO A 89 -20.69 3.34 -1.27
N LYS A 90 -19.36 3.42 -1.19
CA LYS A 90 -18.53 3.88 -2.31
C LYS A 90 -18.52 2.90 -3.49
N PHE A 91 -18.89 1.65 -3.23
CA PHE A 91 -18.84 0.57 -4.20
C PHE A 91 -20.17 -0.18 -4.19
N TYR A 92 -20.63 -0.52 -5.39
CA TYR A 92 -21.78 -1.37 -5.62
C TYR A 92 -21.28 -2.64 -6.30
N PHE A 93 -21.77 -3.79 -5.85
CA PHE A 93 -21.38 -5.08 -6.40
C PHE A 93 -22.59 -5.68 -7.12
N ASP A 94 -22.43 -5.91 -8.41
CA ASP A 94 -23.37 -6.74 -9.17
C ASP A 94 -22.85 -8.17 -9.19
N ILE A 95 -23.68 -9.12 -8.76
CA ILE A 95 -23.35 -10.54 -8.82
C ILE A 95 -23.59 -10.99 -10.25
N LEU A 96 -22.52 -11.09 -11.02
CA LEU A 96 -22.54 -11.68 -12.36
C LEU A 96 -22.55 -13.21 -12.21
N LEU A 97 -23.54 -13.87 -12.83
CA LEU A 97 -23.72 -15.32 -12.76
C LEU A 97 -22.91 -16.09 -13.80
N ASP A 98 -22.22 -15.38 -14.70
CA ASP A 98 -21.52 -15.98 -15.83
C ASP A 98 -20.00 -16.02 -15.62
N ASN A 99 -19.41 -17.18 -15.91
CA ASN A 99 -17.96 -17.45 -15.89
C ASN A 99 -17.20 -16.75 -17.03
N GLU A 100 -17.68 -15.61 -17.52
CA GLU A 100 -16.88 -14.76 -18.40
C GLU A 100 -15.90 -13.96 -17.56
N TYR A 101 -14.91 -14.67 -16.98
CA TYR A 101 -13.60 -14.07 -16.75
C TYR A 101 -13.07 -13.69 -18.12
N SER A 102 -13.45 -12.50 -18.58
CA SER A 102 -12.67 -11.77 -19.54
C SER A 102 -11.26 -11.73 -18.96
N ASN A 103 -10.34 -12.44 -19.60
CA ASN A 103 -8.90 -12.39 -19.32
C ASN A 103 -8.46 -10.94 -19.51
N ASN A 104 -8.69 -10.13 -18.49
CA ASN A 104 -8.22 -8.76 -18.43
C ASN A 104 -6.71 -8.85 -18.60
N ASN A 105 -6.21 -8.14 -19.62
CA ASN A 105 -4.82 -7.91 -20.03
C ASN A 105 -3.78 -7.97 -18.91
N ASN A 106 -3.54 -9.16 -18.37
CA ASN A 106 -2.58 -9.38 -17.31
C ASN A 106 -1.33 -9.87 -18.02
N ASN A 107 -0.26 -9.06 -17.97
CA ASN A 107 1.08 -9.43 -18.42
C ASN A 107 1.72 -10.55 -17.56
N TYR A 108 0.90 -11.42 -16.99
CA TYR A 108 1.29 -12.57 -16.20
C TYR A 108 1.01 -13.82 -17.03
N TYR A 109 2.02 -14.67 -17.10
CA TYR A 109 1.96 -15.90 -17.86
C TYR A 109 2.15 -17.07 -16.91
N PRO A 110 1.33 -18.13 -17.02
CA PRO A 110 1.54 -19.33 -16.22
C PRO A 110 2.87 -19.99 -16.62
N LEU A 111 3.71 -20.27 -15.63
CA LEU A 111 4.96 -21.01 -15.81
C LEU A 111 4.93 -22.31 -15.00
N THR A 112 5.58 -23.34 -15.51
CA THR A 112 5.69 -24.63 -14.82
C THR A 112 6.96 -24.66 -13.96
N ILE A 113 6.84 -25.06 -12.70
CA ILE A 113 8.00 -25.33 -11.84
C ILE A 113 8.60 -26.69 -12.23
N ILE A 114 9.85 -26.69 -12.66
CA ILE A 114 10.62 -27.91 -12.95
C ILE A 114 11.24 -28.45 -11.66
N LYS A 115 11.73 -27.54 -10.80
CA LYS A 115 12.52 -27.90 -9.63
C LYS A 115 12.25 -26.94 -8.48
N ASN A 116 12.23 -27.46 -7.26
CA ASN A 116 12.05 -26.66 -6.05
C ASN A 116 12.80 -27.31 -4.87
N GLU A 117 14.01 -26.85 -4.60
CA GLU A 117 14.92 -27.46 -3.62
C GLU A 117 15.26 -26.53 -2.48
N ARG A 118 15.28 -27.04 -1.24
CA ARG A 118 15.83 -26.30 -0.10
C ARG A 118 17.35 -26.21 -0.23
N VAL A 119 17.89 -25.01 -0.06
CA VAL A 119 19.35 -24.76 -0.05
C VAL A 119 19.91 -24.45 1.33
N THR A 120 19.05 -24.17 2.32
CA THR A 120 19.46 -24.00 3.71
C THR A 120 19.49 -25.34 4.46
N ASN A 121 20.31 -25.45 5.50
CA ASN A 121 20.34 -26.63 6.38
C ASN A 121 18.95 -26.90 6.99
N GLU A 122 18.54 -28.15 7.11
CA GLU A 122 17.23 -28.59 7.64
C GLU A 122 16.89 -28.02 9.02
N GLN A 123 17.90 -27.85 9.88
CA GLN A 123 17.76 -27.35 11.25
C GLN A 123 17.71 -25.82 11.33
N HIS A 124 17.93 -25.12 10.20
CA HIS A 124 17.82 -23.67 10.16
C HIS A 124 16.35 -23.23 10.24
N PHE A 125 16.05 -22.24 11.09
CA PHE A 125 14.68 -21.76 11.32
C PHE A 125 14.06 -21.08 10.09
N GLN A 126 14.91 -20.51 9.22
CA GLN A 126 14.51 -19.90 7.96
C GLN A 126 14.85 -20.83 6.79
N GLU A 127 13.89 -21.01 5.88
CA GLU A 127 14.06 -21.81 4.68
C GLU A 127 14.30 -20.92 3.45
N THR A 128 15.34 -21.21 2.68
CA THR A 128 15.56 -20.64 1.35
C THR A 128 15.50 -21.76 0.33
N ARG A 129 14.81 -21.53 -0.78
CA ARG A 129 14.63 -22.52 -1.85
C ARG A 129 15.14 -22.02 -3.20
N LEU A 130 15.77 -22.90 -3.95
CA LEU A 130 16.10 -22.72 -5.36
C LEU A 130 14.96 -23.28 -6.21
N ILE A 131 14.32 -22.41 -6.99
CA ILE A 131 13.21 -22.76 -7.88
C ILE A 131 13.69 -22.64 -9.32
N SER A 132 13.44 -23.68 -10.13
CA SER A 132 13.68 -23.65 -11.58
C SER A 132 12.35 -23.69 -12.30
N LEU A 133 12.15 -22.74 -13.22
CA LEU A 133 10.93 -22.58 -14.00
C LEU A 133 11.17 -22.99 -15.45
N PHE A 134 10.20 -23.63 -16.05
CA PHE A 134 10.20 -23.93 -17.48
C PHE A 134 9.65 -22.73 -18.24
N VAL A 135 10.47 -22.22 -19.16
CA VAL A 135 10.09 -21.17 -20.10
C VAL A 135 10.18 -21.75 -21.51
N GLY A 136 9.03 -22.14 -22.05
CA GLY A 136 8.93 -22.73 -23.38
C GLY A 136 7.57 -22.47 -24.01
N GLY A 137 7.43 -22.82 -25.29
CA GLY A 137 6.21 -22.57 -26.06
C GLY A 137 5.97 -21.08 -26.33
N ASP A 138 4.69 -20.70 -26.30
CA ASP A 138 4.20 -19.38 -26.74
C ASP A 138 4.66 -18.21 -25.87
N VAL A 139 5.17 -18.49 -24.66
CA VAL A 139 5.62 -17.45 -23.71
C VAL A 139 7.11 -17.12 -23.81
N LYS A 140 7.90 -17.88 -24.58
CA LYS A 140 9.36 -17.74 -24.62
C LYS A 140 9.84 -16.33 -24.98
N GLU A 141 9.14 -15.68 -25.89
CA GLU A 141 9.46 -14.32 -26.33
C GLU A 141 9.21 -13.27 -25.22
N ASN A 142 8.27 -13.54 -24.31
CA ASN A 142 7.93 -12.67 -23.19
C ASN A 142 8.88 -12.79 -21.99
N PHE A 143 9.76 -13.81 -21.96
CA PHE A 143 10.65 -14.11 -20.83
C PHE A 143 12.14 -14.10 -21.20
N ARG A 144 12.54 -13.25 -22.16
CA ARG A 144 13.96 -12.95 -22.39
C ARG A 144 14.48 -12.10 -21.23
N TYR A 145 15.58 -12.50 -20.60
CA TYR A 145 16.16 -11.81 -19.45
C TYR A 145 17.69 -11.75 -19.51
N ASN A 146 18.27 -10.76 -18.82
CA ASN A 146 19.69 -10.61 -18.55
C ASN A 146 19.97 -10.81 -17.05
N PRO A 147 21.22 -11.12 -16.66
CA PRO A 147 21.62 -11.15 -15.25
C PRO A 147 21.31 -9.81 -14.56
N GLY A 148 20.55 -9.85 -13.47
CA GLY A 148 20.10 -8.67 -12.73
C GLY A 148 18.64 -8.30 -12.95
N ASP A 149 17.98 -8.88 -13.96
CA ASP A 149 16.53 -8.71 -14.15
C ASP A 149 15.73 -9.38 -13.02
N VAL A 150 14.53 -8.86 -12.77
CA VAL A 150 13.63 -9.32 -11.69
C VAL A 150 12.42 -10.02 -12.28
N LEU A 151 12.14 -11.23 -11.80
CA LEU A 151 10.91 -11.96 -12.11
C LEU A 151 9.82 -11.58 -11.10
N MET A 152 8.72 -11.01 -11.60
CA MET A 152 7.52 -10.76 -10.79
C MET A 152 6.66 -12.02 -10.72
N VAL A 153 6.36 -12.48 -9.51
CA VAL A 153 5.48 -13.64 -9.27
C VAL A 153 4.22 -13.15 -8.60
N LEU A 154 3.05 -13.53 -9.12
CA LEU A 154 1.78 -13.26 -8.48
C LEU A 154 1.50 -14.33 -7.41
N PRO A 155 1.49 -13.98 -6.11
CA PRO A 155 1.19 -14.96 -5.07
C PRO A 155 -0.31 -15.22 -4.97
N GLU A 156 -0.65 -16.41 -4.51
CA GLU A 156 -2.01 -16.75 -4.10
C GLU A 156 -2.07 -16.95 -2.58
N ASN A 157 -3.19 -16.50 -1.98
CA ASN A 157 -3.42 -16.70 -0.55
C ASN A 157 -3.62 -18.20 -0.25
N LEU A 158 -3.21 -18.62 0.94
CA LEU A 158 -3.49 -19.97 1.42
C LEU A 158 -4.99 -20.20 1.54
N ILE A 159 -5.45 -21.41 1.18
CA ILE A 159 -6.84 -21.82 1.30
C ILE A 159 -7.36 -21.61 2.73
N THR A 160 -6.55 -21.91 3.73
CA THR A 160 -6.88 -21.71 5.15
C THR A 160 -7.10 -20.24 5.51
N SER A 161 -6.30 -19.31 4.95
CA SER A 161 -6.50 -17.86 5.12
C SER A 161 -7.80 -17.40 4.47
N ILE A 162 -8.11 -17.92 3.28
CA ILE A 162 -9.37 -17.62 2.57
C ILE A 162 -10.58 -18.14 3.38
N GLU A 163 -10.50 -19.36 3.89
CA GLU A 163 -11.55 -19.95 4.73
C GLU A 163 -11.75 -19.19 6.03
N MET A 164 -10.65 -18.80 6.70
CA MET A 164 -10.73 -17.97 7.90
C MET A 164 -11.43 -16.64 7.62
N ALA A 165 -11.05 -15.95 6.54
CA ALA A 165 -11.70 -14.70 6.12
C ALA A 165 -13.20 -14.91 5.82
N LYS A 166 -13.57 -15.94 5.05
CA LYS A 166 -14.97 -16.29 4.77
C LYS A 166 -15.77 -16.56 6.05
N ASN A 167 -15.18 -17.29 6.99
CA ASN A 167 -15.79 -17.60 8.27
C ASN A 167 -16.04 -16.35 9.12
N VAL A 168 -15.07 -15.44 9.19
CA VAL A 168 -15.22 -14.17 9.90
C VAL A 168 -16.33 -13.33 9.25
N LEU A 169 -16.31 -13.17 7.93
CA LEU A 169 -17.33 -12.39 7.20
C LEU A 169 -18.74 -12.97 7.40
N THR A 170 -18.88 -14.29 7.39
CA THR A 170 -20.18 -14.96 7.59
C THR A 170 -20.69 -14.79 9.02
N LYS A 171 -19.80 -14.88 10.03
CA LYS A 171 -20.17 -14.66 11.44
C LYS A 171 -20.54 -13.21 11.73
N CYS A 172 -19.83 -12.27 11.11
CA CYS A 172 -20.09 -10.85 11.27
C CYS A 172 -21.34 -10.39 10.52
N LYS A 173 -21.98 -11.22 9.67
CA LYS A 173 -23.20 -10.89 8.92
C LYS A 173 -24.28 -10.21 9.77
N ASN A 174 -24.43 -10.62 11.03
CA ASN A 174 -25.42 -10.05 11.95
C ASN A 174 -24.99 -8.71 12.61
N LEU A 175 -23.70 -8.34 12.54
CA LEU A 175 -23.15 -7.09 13.08
C LEU A 175 -23.18 -5.95 12.06
N TRP A 176 -23.12 -6.25 10.75
CA TRP A 176 -23.10 -5.24 9.69
C TRP A 176 -24.48 -4.60 9.42
N ASP A 177 -25.56 -5.26 9.84
CA ASP A 177 -26.94 -4.73 9.71
C ASP A 177 -27.34 -3.82 10.89
N LEU A 178 -26.48 -3.66 11.89
CA LEU A 178 -26.71 -2.74 13.00
C LEU A 178 -26.30 -1.32 12.57
N PRO A 179 -27.13 -0.29 12.81
CA PRO A 179 -26.70 1.08 12.60
C PRO A 179 -25.48 1.35 13.47
N MET A 180 -24.44 1.94 12.88
CA MET A 180 -23.26 2.41 13.60
C MET A 180 -23.74 3.37 14.71
N SER A 181 -23.68 2.92 15.97
CA SER A 181 -24.08 3.68 17.16
C SER A 181 -23.13 4.83 17.45
#